data_AF-A0A517PGG6-F1
#
_entry.id   AF-A0A517PGG6-F1
#
_cell.length_a   1.000
_cell.length_b   1.000
_cell.length_c   1.000
_cell.angle_alpha   90.00
_cell.angle_beta   90.00
_cell.angle_gamma   90.00
#
_symmetry.space_group_name_H-M   'P 1'
#
loop_
_entity.id
_entity.type
_entity.pdbx_description
1 polymer ?
#
loop_
_entity_poly.entity_id
_entity_poly.type
_entity_poly.pdbx_seq_one_letter_code
_entity_poly.pdbx_strand_id
1 'polypeptide(L)' 'MVFQAFNPDDEESFDKMRDLFSPAQVDQSVRQALMLCWMMLPDDKRNIHELEQQFRRIVDRALQNLREDGQAFGGK' A
#
# COMPACT_ATOMS: atom_id res chain seq x y z
N MET A 1 3.71 -11.42 -21.17
CA MET A 1 2.81 -10.53 -20.42
C MET A 1 2.43 -9.38 -21.33
N VAL A 2 1.16 -9.29 -21.73
CA VAL A 2 0.64 -8.14 -22.48
C VAL A 2 0.31 -7.08 -21.45
N PHE A 3 1.06 -5.98 -21.42
CA PHE A 3 0.69 -4.81 -20.64
C PHE A 3 -0.41 -4.08 -21.42
N GLN A 4 -1.66 -4.40 -21.11
CA GLN A 4 -2.81 -3.65 -21.61
C GLN A 4 -2.73 -2.23 -21.03
N ALA A 5 -2.74 -1.24 -21.91
CA ALA A 5 -2.72 0.17 -21.51
C ALA A 5 -3.98 0.46 -20.68
N PHE A 6 -3.76 0.88 -19.44
CA PHE A 6 -4.83 1.19 -18.50
C PHE A 6 -5.57 2.44 -19.01
N ASN A 7 -6.87 2.32 -19.29
CA ASN A 7 -7.70 3.46 -19.66
C ASN A 7 -8.54 3.86 -18.43
N PRO A 8 -8.23 4.98 -17.75
CA PRO A 8 -8.87 5.37 -16.51
C PRO A 8 -10.31 5.90 -16.67
N ASP A 9 -10.87 5.94 -17.89
CA ASP A 9 -12.26 6.33 -18.15
C ASP A 9 -13.17 5.13 -18.48
N ASP A 10 -12.67 3.90 -18.37
CA ASP A 10 -13.40 2.67 -18.69
C ASP A 10 -13.85 1.93 -17.41
N GLU A 11 -15.16 1.85 -17.20
CA GLU A 11 -15.79 1.20 -16.04
C GLU A 11 -15.41 -0.30 -15.96
N GLU A 12 -15.26 -0.97 -17.12
CA GLU A 12 -14.83 -2.36 -17.20
C GLU A 12 -13.36 -2.53 -16.73
N SER A 13 -12.52 -1.53 -16.99
CA SER A 13 -11.13 -1.52 -16.52
C SER A 13 -11.01 -1.32 -15.01
N PHE A 14 -11.92 -0.53 -14.39
CA PHE A 14 -12.00 -0.38 -12.94
C PHE A 14 -12.48 -1.63 -12.23
N ASP A 15 -13.52 -2.29 -12.75
CA ASP A 15 -14.01 -3.53 -12.17
C ASP A 15 -12.97 -4.65 -12.28
N LYS A 16 -12.27 -4.75 -13.43
CA LYS A 16 -11.10 -5.63 -13.56
C LYS A 16 -10.01 -5.28 -12.56
N MET A 17 -9.77 -4.00 -12.26
CA MET A 17 -8.80 -3.60 -11.23
C MET A 17 -9.22 -4.03 -9.83
N ARG A 18 -10.52 -3.92 -9.50
CA ARG A 18 -11.07 -4.38 -8.22
C ARG A 18 -10.99 -5.89 -8.08
N ASP A 19 -11.20 -6.63 -9.17
CA ASP A 19 -11.03 -8.08 -9.22
C ASP A 19 -9.56 -8.50 -9.09
N LEU A 20 -8.66 -7.76 -9.76
CA LEU A 20 -7.21 -7.98 -9.67
C LEU A 20 -6.66 -7.61 -8.29
N PHE A 21 -7.18 -6.58 -7.62
CA PHE A 21 -6.76 -6.15 -6.29
C PHE A 21 -7.87 -6.36 -5.27
N SER A 22 -8.31 -7.61 -5.15
CA SER A 22 -9.31 -7.98 -4.15
C SER A 22 -8.79 -7.69 -2.72
N PRO A 23 -9.68 -7.46 -1.73
CA PRO A 23 -9.27 -7.21 -0.35
C PRO A 23 -8.30 -8.26 0.20
N ALA A 24 -8.47 -9.54 -0.19
CA ALA A 24 -7.58 -10.61 0.22
C ALA A 24 -6.14 -10.46 -0.31
N GLN A 25 -5.98 -9.93 -1.53
CA GLN A 25 -4.65 -9.64 -2.08
C GLN A 25 -3.98 -8.46 -1.40
N VAL A 26 -4.76 -7.44 -1.03
CA VAL A 26 -4.28 -6.30 -0.25
C VAL A 26 -3.80 -6.78 1.13
N ASP A 27 -4.59 -7.61 1.81
CA ASP A 27 -4.22 -8.22 3.10
C ASP A 27 -2.90 -9.01 3.00
N GLN A 28 -2.74 -9.80 1.93
CA GLN A 28 -1.51 -10.55 1.70
C GLN A 28 -0.31 -9.62 1.48
N SER A 29 -0.51 -8.54 0.73
CA SER A 29 0.53 -7.53 0.47
C SER A 29 0.95 -6.83 1.77
N VAL A 30 -0.01 -6.52 2.65
CA VAL A 30 0.25 -5.95 3.99
C VAL A 30 1.06 -6.92 4.85
N ARG A 31 0.73 -8.22 4.84
CA ARG A 31 1.51 -9.26 5.56
C ARG A 31 2.94 -9.38 5.05
N GLN A 32 3.13 -9.33 3.72
CA GLN A 32 4.47 -9.32 3.13
C GLN A 32 5.26 -8.08 3.55
N ALA A 33 4.63 -6.90 3.56
CA ALA A 33 5.26 -5.66 4.00
C ALA A 33 5.69 -5.72 5.48
N LEU A 34 4.89 -6.35 6.35
CA LEU A 34 5.27 -6.61 7.75
C LEU A 34 6.52 -7.49 7.85
N MET A 35 6.62 -8.55 7.06
CA MET A 35 7.80 -9.42 7.04
C MET A 35 9.06 -8.67 6.56
N LEU A 36 8.93 -7.84 5.54
CA LEU A 36 10.04 -6.99 5.07
C LEU A 36 10.46 -5.98 6.15
N CYS A 37 9.50 -5.36 6.83
CA CYS A 37 9.78 -4.44 7.93
C CYS A 37 10.56 -5.13 9.06
N TRP A 38 10.18 -6.36 9.42
CA TRP A 38 10.88 -7.18 10.40
C TRP A 38 12.33 -7.48 10.02
N MET A 39 12.58 -7.79 8.75
CA MET A 39 13.93 -8.03 8.22
C MET A 39 14.81 -6.78 8.24
N MET A 40 14.22 -5.59 8.13
CA MET A 40 14.97 -4.33 8.18
C MET A 40 15.30 -3.86 9.60
N LEU A 41 14.69 -4.44 10.64
CA LEU A 41 15.01 -4.07 12.01
C LEU A 41 16.43 -4.54 12.38
N PRO A 42 17.23 -3.70 13.06
CA PRO A 42 18.47 -4.11 13.69
C PRO A 42 18.24 -5.29 14.62
N ASP A 43 19.18 -6.24 14.68
CA ASP A 43 19.01 -7.48 15.46
C ASP A 43 18.76 -7.19 16.95
N ASP A 44 19.39 -6.16 17.52
CA ASP A 44 19.20 -5.71 18.90
C ASP A 44 17.83 -5.06 19.18
N LYS A 45 17.11 -4.67 18.12
CA LYS A 45 15.80 -4.00 18.17
C LYS A 45 14.69 -4.83 17.56
N ARG A 46 14.97 -6.04 17.09
CA ARG A 46 13.98 -6.89 16.43
C ARG A 46 13.00 -7.50 17.44
N ASN A 47 11.95 -6.75 17.74
CA ASN A 47 10.84 -7.16 18.57
C ASN A 47 9.52 -6.62 18.00
N ILE A 48 8.39 -7.17 18.47
CA ILE A 48 7.07 -6.84 17.94
C ILE A 48 6.71 -5.36 18.16
N HIS A 49 7.10 -4.77 19.30
CA HIS A 49 6.81 -3.38 19.59
C HIS A 49 7.49 -2.43 18.59
N GLU A 50 8.78 -2.65 18.32
CA GLU A 50 9.52 -1.87 17.32
C GLU A 50 8.94 -2.10 15.91
N LEU A 51 8.59 -3.34 15.56
CA LEU A 51 7.93 -3.62 14.27
C LEU A 51 6.64 -2.82 14.10
N GLU A 52 5.74 -2.87 15.08
CA GLU A 52 4.48 -2.13 15.03
C GLU A 52 4.71 -0.62 14.90
N GLN A 53 5.66 -0.08 15.68
CA GLN A 53 5.97 1.34 15.66
C GLN A 53 6.52 1.79 14.30
N GLN A 54 7.46 1.05 13.71
CA GLN A 54 7.99 1.38 12.39
C GLN A 54 6.94 1.22 11.29
N PHE A 55 6.16 0.15 11.33
CA PHE A 55 5.13 -0.11 10.33
C PHE A 55 4.05 0.98 10.33
N ARG A 56 3.54 1.36 11.51
CA ARG A 56 2.57 2.47 11.63
C ARG A 56 3.12 3.78 11.08
N ARG A 57 4.38 4.14 11.39
CA ARG A 57 5.03 5.34 10.83
C ARG A 57 5.12 5.33 9.30
N ILE A 58 5.32 4.17 8.69
CA ILE A 58 5.36 4.04 7.23
C ILE A 58 3.95 4.26 6.66
N VAL A 59 2.94 3.60 7.22
CA VAL A 59 1.54 3.74 6.79
C VAL A 59 1.03 5.17 6.99
N ASP A 60 1.30 5.78 8.13
CA ASP A 60 0.89 7.16 8.44
C ASP A 60 1.46 8.15 7.41
N ARG A 61 2.75 8.01 7.04
CA ARG A 61 3.36 8.83 5.99
C ARG A 61 2.75 8.57 4.62
N ALA A 62 2.48 7.32 4.27
CA ALA A 62 1.84 6.99 2.99
C ALA A 62 0.44 7.61 2.89
N LEU A 63 -0.34 7.57 3.97
CA LEU A 63 -1.66 8.21 4.05
C LEU A 63 -1.57 9.73 4.01
N GLN A 64 -0.57 10.32 4.66
CA GLN A 64 -0.34 11.75 4.61
C GLN A 64 -0.02 12.19 3.18
N ASN A 65 0.93 11.54 2.51
CA ASN A 65 1.29 11.85 1.12
C ASN A 65 0.08 11.73 0.19
N LEU A 66 -0.74 10.68 0.35
CA LEU A 66 -1.96 10.52 -0.45
C LEU A 66 -2.95 11.68 -0.25
N ARG A 67 -3.08 12.20 0.97
CA ARG A 67 -3.94 13.36 1.25
C ARG A 67 -3.37 14.63 0.61
N GLU A 68 -2.06 14.82 0.66
CA GLU A 68 -1.37 15.95 0.04
C GLU A 68 -1.50 15.88 -1.50
N ASP A 69 -1.34 14.70 -2.10
CA ASP A 69 -1.56 14.48 -3.53
C ASP A 69 -3.03 14.72 -3.94
N GLY A 70 -3.98 14.26 -3.12
CA GLY A 70 -5.41 14.53 -3.33
C GLY A 70 -5.75 16.03 -3.28
N GLN A 71 -5.02 16.82 -2.49
CA GLN A 71 -5.13 18.28 -2.49
C GLN A 71 -4.46 18.90 -3.74
N ALA A 72 -3.36 18.33 -4.22
CA ALA A 72 -2.62 18.81 -5.39
C ALA A 72 -3.38 18.62 -6.72
N PHE A 73 -4.23 17.61 -6.82
CA PHE A 73 -5.06 17.34 -8.02
C PHE A 73 -6.46 17.95 -7.99
N GLY A 74 -6.73 18.87 -7.05
CA GLY A 74 -8.01 19.58 -7.00
C GLY A 74 -9.12 18.74 -6.40
N GLY A 75 -8.98 18.39 -5.12
CA GLY A 75 -10.10 17.95 -4.30
C GLY A 75 -11.28 18.91 -4.50
N LYS A 76 -12.42 18.37 -4.96
CA LYS A 76 -13.70 19.06 -4.92
C LYS A 76 -14.08 19.42 -3.49
#